data_AF-A0AAW9W8D0-F1
#
_entry.id   AF-A0AAW9W8D0-F1
#
_cell.length_a   1.000
_cell.length_b   1.000
_cell.length_c   1.000
_cell.angle_alpha   90.00
_cell.angle_beta   90.00
_cell.angle_gamma   90.00
#
_symmetry.space_group_name_H-M   'P 1'
#
loop_
_entity.id
_entity.type
_entity.pdbx_description
1 polymer ?
#
loop_
_entity_poly.entity_id
_entity_poly.type
_entity_poly.pdbx_seq_one_letter_code
_entity_poly.pdbx_strand_id
1 'polypeptide(L)'
;LREGIAHNVLNANNAAREAQIISESGQMGAVTVATSMAGRGTDIKLGKGVAELGGLIVIGTERMESQRIDLQIRGRSGRQGDPGMSKFFVSLEDDVIKKFGPSWVHKKYKDYQVQDMTQPEVLKGRKYRKLVEKAQHASDSAGRSARRQTLEYAESMNIQRDIVYKERNRLIDGSRDLEDVVVDIIERYTEEVAADHYASRELLFHFIVTNISFHVKEVPDYIDVTDKTAVRSFMKQVIDKELSEKKELLNQHDLYE
;
A
#
# COMPACT_ATOMS: atom_id res chain seq x y z
N LEU A 1 -7.96 -34.66 -12.98
CA LEU A 1 -8.31 -35.97 -12.37
C LEU A 1 -8.81 -37.01 -13.38
N ARG A 2 -9.46 -36.63 -14.49
CA ARG A 2 -9.98 -37.57 -15.51
C ARG A 2 -8.92 -38.53 -16.08
N GLU A 3 -7.68 -38.08 -16.22
CA GLU A 3 -6.56 -38.86 -16.75
C GLU A 3 -5.81 -39.72 -15.70
N GLY A 4 -6.22 -39.72 -14.42
CA GLY A 4 -5.63 -40.60 -13.40
C GLY A 4 -4.19 -40.29 -12.97
N ILE A 5 -3.63 -39.15 -13.36
CA ILE A 5 -2.25 -38.76 -13.01
C ILE A 5 -2.18 -38.29 -11.55
N ALA A 6 -1.39 -38.98 -10.73
CA ALA A 6 -1.11 -38.57 -9.35
C ALA A 6 -0.35 -37.23 -9.34
N HIS A 7 -0.84 -36.26 -8.56
CA HIS A 7 -0.24 -34.93 -8.49
C HIS A 7 -0.48 -34.28 -7.12
N ASN A 8 0.42 -33.38 -6.74
CA ASN A 8 0.26 -32.51 -5.59
C ASN A 8 -0.19 -31.11 -6.03
N VAL A 9 -1.00 -30.43 -5.22
CA VAL A 9 -1.47 -29.06 -5.49
C VAL A 9 -1.04 -28.14 -4.36
N LEU A 10 -0.45 -27.00 -4.70
CA LEU A 10 0.08 -26.01 -3.75
C LEU A 10 -0.53 -24.64 -4.03
N ASN A 11 -1.07 -24.02 -2.99
CA ASN A 11 -1.85 -22.78 -3.07
C ASN A 11 -1.29 -21.62 -2.22
N ALA A 12 -0.08 -21.74 -1.67
CA ALA A 12 0.60 -20.74 -0.83
C ALA A 12 -0.07 -20.51 0.55
N ASN A 13 -0.71 -21.54 1.11
CA ASN A 13 -1.39 -21.46 2.43
C ASN A 13 -0.55 -22.00 3.59
N ASN A 14 0.30 -23.01 3.37
CA ASN A 14 1.13 -23.61 4.43
C ASN A 14 2.57 -23.77 3.95
N ALA A 15 3.41 -22.81 4.31
CA ALA A 15 4.80 -22.73 3.84
C ALA A 15 5.63 -23.98 4.20
N ALA A 16 5.45 -24.55 5.40
CA ALA A 16 6.25 -25.70 5.84
C ALA A 16 5.90 -26.97 5.05
N ARG A 17 4.60 -27.25 4.90
CA ARG A 17 4.13 -28.41 4.13
C ARG A 17 4.45 -28.26 2.64
N GLU A 18 4.33 -27.05 2.10
CA GLU A 18 4.65 -26.77 0.71
C GLU A 18 6.14 -26.93 0.43
N ALA A 19 7.01 -26.50 1.34
CA ALA A 19 8.44 -26.71 1.23
C ALA A 19 8.79 -28.21 1.18
N GLN A 20 8.13 -29.02 2.01
CA GLN A 20 8.33 -30.47 1.98
C GLN A 20 7.93 -31.05 0.61
N ILE A 21 6.73 -30.77 0.13
CA ILE A 21 6.23 -31.27 -1.17
C ILE A 21 7.10 -30.80 -2.34
N ILE A 22 7.55 -29.55 -2.32
CA ILE A 22 8.39 -28.99 -3.38
C ILE A 22 9.77 -29.65 -3.39
N SER A 23 10.35 -29.94 -2.22
CA SER A 23 11.64 -30.63 -2.14
C SER A 23 11.62 -32.02 -2.77
N GLU A 24 10.46 -32.69 -2.74
CA GLU A 24 10.24 -34.01 -3.34
C GLU A 24 9.83 -33.93 -4.82
N SER A 25 9.59 -32.74 -5.37
CA SER A 25 9.10 -32.57 -6.75
C SER A 25 10.14 -32.91 -7.83
N GLY A 26 11.40 -33.13 -7.44
CA GLY A 26 12.46 -33.57 -8.35
C GLY A 26 12.60 -35.10 -8.46
N GLN A 27 11.75 -35.87 -7.79
CA GLN A 27 11.76 -37.34 -7.86
C GLN A 27 11.06 -37.87 -9.13
N MET A 28 11.43 -39.07 -9.55
CA MET A 28 10.84 -39.71 -10.74
C MET A 28 9.32 -39.92 -10.55
N GLY A 29 8.53 -39.49 -11.53
CA GLY A 29 7.07 -39.61 -11.51
C GLY A 29 6.34 -38.56 -10.66
N ALA A 30 7.07 -37.63 -10.01
CA ALA A 30 6.45 -36.55 -9.25
C ALA A 30 5.82 -35.51 -10.19
N VAL A 31 4.56 -35.15 -9.92
CA VAL A 31 3.85 -34.06 -10.60
C VAL A 31 3.33 -33.09 -9.55
N THR A 32 3.74 -31.84 -9.66
CA THR A 32 3.35 -30.80 -8.71
C THR A 32 2.77 -29.61 -9.46
N VAL A 33 1.55 -29.22 -9.09
CA VAL A 33 0.86 -28.03 -9.58
C VAL A 33 0.97 -26.97 -8.49
N ALA A 34 1.61 -25.85 -8.83
CA ALA A 34 1.89 -24.78 -7.88
C ALA A 34 1.41 -23.44 -8.42
N THR A 35 0.90 -22.59 -7.53
CA THR A 35 0.74 -21.17 -7.82
C THR A 35 2.11 -20.49 -7.89
N SER A 36 2.18 -19.29 -8.48
CA SER A 36 3.44 -18.55 -8.66
C SER A 36 4.21 -18.29 -7.37
N MET A 37 3.53 -18.26 -6.22
CA MET A 37 4.12 -17.97 -4.90
C MET A 37 4.47 -19.22 -4.09
N ALA A 38 3.84 -20.37 -4.39
CA ALA A 38 4.05 -21.59 -3.63
C ALA A 38 5.48 -22.13 -3.79
N GLY A 39 6.05 -22.66 -2.70
CA GLY A 39 7.39 -23.25 -2.73
C GLY A 39 8.53 -22.28 -3.01
N ARG A 40 8.32 -20.97 -2.87
CA ARG A 40 9.38 -19.96 -3.02
C ARG A 40 10.46 -20.14 -1.97
N GLY A 41 11.72 -20.14 -2.42
CA GLY A 41 12.89 -20.37 -1.56
C GLY A 41 13.19 -21.84 -1.26
N THR A 42 12.34 -22.79 -1.67
CA THR A 42 12.64 -24.21 -1.56
C THR A 42 13.36 -24.71 -2.82
N ASP A 43 14.41 -25.50 -2.61
CA ASP A 43 15.17 -26.14 -3.67
C ASP A 43 14.49 -27.42 -4.19
N ILE A 44 14.59 -27.66 -5.50
CA ILE A 44 14.15 -28.89 -6.15
C ILE A 44 15.39 -29.63 -6.64
N LYS A 45 15.79 -30.67 -5.91
CA LYS A 45 16.93 -31.51 -6.28
C LYS A 45 16.45 -32.70 -7.10
N LEU A 46 17.16 -33.00 -8.19
CA LEU A 46 16.84 -34.17 -9.01
C LEU A 46 17.10 -35.46 -8.22
N GLY A 47 16.12 -36.36 -8.26
CA GLY A 47 16.26 -37.72 -7.73
C GLY A 47 17.25 -38.57 -8.55
N LYS A 48 17.61 -39.72 -8.00
CA LYS A 48 18.52 -40.67 -8.68
C LYS A 48 17.95 -41.08 -10.04
N GLY A 49 18.76 -40.98 -11.10
CA GLY A 49 18.38 -41.33 -12.48
C GLY A 49 17.53 -40.29 -13.22
N VAL A 50 17.03 -39.25 -12.54
CA VAL A 50 16.17 -38.22 -13.18
C VAL A 50 16.97 -37.34 -14.16
N ALA A 51 18.25 -37.09 -13.86
CA ALA A 51 19.12 -36.33 -14.75
C ALA A 51 19.29 -37.02 -16.12
N GLU A 52 19.41 -38.35 -16.14
CA GLU A 52 19.54 -39.15 -17.37
C GLU A 52 18.28 -39.11 -18.25
N LEU A 53 17.11 -38.84 -17.64
CA LEU A 53 15.82 -38.70 -18.32
C LEU A 53 15.59 -37.28 -18.88
N GLY A 54 16.55 -36.36 -18.74
CA GLY A 54 16.43 -34.97 -19.19
C GLY A 54 16.02 -33.98 -18.09
N GLY A 55 15.91 -34.44 -16.84
CA GLY A 55 15.75 -33.59 -15.66
C GLY A 55 14.35 -33.01 -15.44
N LEU A 56 14.28 -31.91 -14.69
CA LEU A 56 13.00 -31.30 -14.30
C LEU A 56 12.37 -30.52 -15.46
N ILE A 57 11.09 -30.78 -15.73
CA ILE A 57 10.29 -30.00 -16.67
C ILE A 57 9.39 -29.04 -15.90
N VAL A 58 9.51 -27.75 -16.18
CA VAL A 58 8.63 -26.71 -15.65
C VAL A 58 7.67 -26.25 -16.73
N ILE A 59 6.38 -26.31 -16.45
CA ILE A 59 5.32 -25.89 -17.37
C ILE A 59 4.63 -24.64 -16.81
N GLY A 60 4.74 -23.53 -17.53
CA GLY A 60 3.91 -22.35 -17.27
C GLY A 60 2.60 -22.46 -18.03
N THR A 61 1.47 -22.35 -17.33
CA THR A 61 0.13 -22.45 -17.92
C THR A 61 -0.31 -21.17 -18.62
N GLU A 62 0.30 -20.04 -18.26
CA GLU A 62 0.05 -18.70 -18.80
C GLU A 62 1.32 -17.85 -18.66
N ARG A 63 1.28 -16.61 -19.15
CA ARG A 63 2.34 -15.62 -18.88
C ARG A 63 1.93 -14.71 -17.74
N MET A 64 2.84 -14.50 -16.81
CA MET A 64 2.62 -13.61 -15.68
C MET A 64 2.69 -12.13 -16.11
N GLU A 65 2.13 -11.24 -15.31
CA GLU A 65 2.19 -9.78 -15.53
C GLU A 65 3.62 -9.25 -15.67
N SER A 66 4.57 -9.90 -14.99
CA SER A 66 5.98 -9.51 -15.03
C SER A 66 6.87 -10.61 -15.60
N GLN A 67 7.78 -10.21 -16.50
CA GLN A 67 8.79 -11.12 -17.06
C GLN A 67 9.67 -11.74 -15.97
N ARG A 68 9.89 -11.01 -14.87
CA ARG A 68 10.67 -11.48 -13.72
C ARG A 68 10.06 -12.74 -13.10
N ILE A 69 8.73 -12.81 -12.99
CA ILE A 69 8.05 -13.96 -12.38
C ILE A 69 8.19 -15.18 -13.30
N ASP A 70 8.03 -14.99 -14.61
CA ASP A 70 8.27 -16.07 -15.59
C ASP A 70 9.71 -16.60 -15.49
N LEU A 71 10.70 -15.72 -15.36
CA LEU A 71 12.10 -16.12 -15.19
C LEU A 71 12.33 -16.90 -13.89
N GLN A 72 11.65 -16.53 -12.80
CA GLN A 72 11.70 -17.28 -11.54
C GLN A 72 11.09 -18.68 -11.68
N ILE A 73 9.99 -18.81 -12.42
CA ILE A 73 9.38 -20.10 -12.73
C ILE A 73 10.35 -20.95 -13.56
N ARG A 74 10.95 -20.40 -14.63
CA ARG A 74 11.95 -21.10 -15.46
C ARG A 74 13.16 -21.57 -14.64
N GLY A 75 13.64 -20.71 -13.74
CA GLY A 75 14.79 -20.97 -12.88
C GLY A 75 14.57 -22.06 -11.82
N ARG A 76 13.37 -22.66 -11.73
CA ARG A 76 13.14 -23.86 -10.92
C ARG A 76 13.76 -25.12 -11.54
N SER A 77 13.95 -25.15 -12.85
CA SER A 77 14.69 -26.20 -13.56
C SER A 77 16.12 -25.76 -13.87
N GLY A 78 16.99 -26.72 -14.15
CA GLY A 78 18.36 -26.44 -14.61
C GLY A 78 19.30 -25.89 -13.54
N ARG A 79 19.08 -26.26 -12.27
CA ARG A 79 19.86 -25.76 -11.14
C ARG A 79 21.29 -26.30 -11.21
N GLN A 80 22.29 -25.43 -11.01
CA GLN A 80 23.72 -25.81 -10.96
C GLN A 80 24.22 -26.63 -12.18
N GLY A 81 23.60 -26.46 -13.34
CA GLY A 81 23.96 -27.20 -14.55
C GLY A 81 23.22 -28.53 -14.73
N ASP A 82 22.26 -28.84 -13.85
CA ASP A 82 21.34 -29.96 -14.05
C ASP A 82 20.61 -29.84 -15.39
N PRO A 83 20.27 -30.96 -16.03
CA PRO A 83 19.39 -30.93 -17.20
C PRO A 83 17.97 -30.50 -16.79
N GLY A 84 17.25 -29.88 -17.72
CA GLY A 84 15.87 -29.49 -17.50
C GLY A 84 15.30 -28.72 -18.68
N MET A 85 13.97 -28.56 -18.67
CA MET A 85 13.26 -27.82 -19.70
C MET A 85 12.19 -26.93 -19.07
N SER A 86 12.03 -25.72 -19.58
CA SER A 86 10.89 -24.87 -19.24
C SER A 86 10.06 -24.57 -20.47
N LYS A 87 8.75 -24.75 -20.41
CA LYS A 87 7.84 -24.44 -21.52
C LYS A 87 6.61 -23.69 -21.03
N PHE A 88 6.27 -22.60 -21.70
CA PHE A 88 5.08 -21.81 -21.40
C PHE A 88 4.03 -22.05 -22.48
N PHE A 89 2.81 -22.33 -22.04
CA PHE A 89 1.61 -22.28 -22.84
C PHE A 89 0.95 -20.92 -22.59
N VAL A 90 0.41 -20.32 -23.64
CA VAL A 90 -0.16 -18.97 -23.59
C VAL A 90 -1.40 -18.99 -24.45
N SER A 91 -2.50 -18.46 -23.93
CA SER A 91 -3.71 -18.25 -24.70
C SER A 91 -3.86 -16.78 -25.09
N LEU A 92 -4.62 -16.52 -26.16
CA LEU A 92 -5.07 -15.16 -26.45
C LEU A 92 -6.08 -14.66 -25.40
N GLU A 93 -6.57 -15.58 -24.56
CA GLU A 93 -7.57 -15.36 -23.51
C GLU A 93 -6.96 -15.06 -22.14
N ASP A 94 -5.63 -15.13 -22.00
CA ASP A 94 -4.94 -14.89 -20.73
C ASP A 94 -5.09 -13.41 -20.32
N ASP A 95 -5.15 -13.16 -19.01
CA ASP A 95 -5.41 -11.82 -18.46
C ASP A 95 -4.42 -10.75 -18.93
N VAL A 96 -3.14 -11.08 -19.05
CA VAL A 96 -2.12 -10.15 -19.55
C VAL A 96 -2.41 -9.74 -20.99
N ILE A 97 -2.88 -10.67 -21.81
CA ILE A 97 -3.23 -10.40 -23.22
C ILE A 97 -4.57 -9.65 -23.31
N LYS A 98 -5.55 -10.00 -22.47
CA LYS A 98 -6.84 -9.31 -22.39
C LYS A 98 -6.70 -7.86 -21.95
N LYS A 99 -5.80 -7.56 -21.01
CA LYS A 99 -5.64 -6.20 -20.47
C LYS A 99 -4.68 -5.34 -21.28
N PHE A 100 -3.58 -5.93 -21.77
CA PHE A 100 -2.47 -5.18 -22.39
C PHE A 100 -2.24 -5.51 -23.86
N GLY A 101 -3.07 -6.38 -24.44
CA GLY A 101 -3.04 -6.70 -25.86
C GLY A 101 -3.56 -5.56 -26.74
N PRO A 102 -3.14 -5.50 -28.01
CA PRO A 102 -3.66 -4.57 -28.99
C PRO A 102 -5.09 -4.95 -29.41
N SER A 103 -5.89 -3.95 -29.81
CA SER A 103 -7.34 -4.11 -30.04
C SER A 103 -7.73 -5.16 -31.08
N TRP A 104 -6.85 -5.49 -32.04
CA TRP A 104 -7.12 -6.55 -33.02
C TRP A 104 -7.19 -7.94 -32.39
N VAL A 105 -6.52 -8.16 -31.25
CA VAL A 105 -6.58 -9.44 -30.53
C VAL A 105 -7.97 -9.67 -29.99
N HIS A 106 -8.62 -8.65 -29.43
CA HIS A 106 -10.01 -8.73 -28.97
C HIS A 106 -11.00 -9.02 -30.11
N LYS A 107 -10.70 -8.58 -31.34
CA LYS A 107 -11.52 -8.91 -32.53
C LYS A 107 -11.32 -10.35 -33.02
N LYS A 108 -10.12 -10.91 -32.82
CA LYS A 108 -9.78 -12.27 -33.22
C LYS A 108 -10.19 -13.30 -32.16
N TYR A 109 -10.16 -12.89 -30.89
CA TYR A 109 -10.73 -13.63 -29.78
C TYR A 109 -12.25 -13.76 -29.99
N LYS A 110 -12.76 -14.97 -29.80
CA LYS A 110 -14.19 -15.25 -29.68
C LYS A 110 -14.37 -15.83 -28.29
N ASP A 111 -15.32 -15.30 -27.51
CA ASP A 111 -15.74 -15.96 -26.27
C ASP A 111 -16.33 -17.32 -26.66
N TYR A 112 -15.57 -18.40 -26.48
CA TYR A 112 -16.10 -19.75 -26.64
C TYR A 112 -16.81 -20.17 -25.35
N GLN A 113 -17.98 -20.81 -25.48
CA GLN A 113 -18.55 -21.55 -24.35
C GLN A 113 -17.75 -22.84 -24.15
N VAL A 114 -17.52 -23.24 -22.90
CA VAL A 114 -16.70 -24.43 -22.53
C VAL A 114 -17.17 -25.73 -23.20
N GLN A 115 -18.41 -25.78 -23.69
CA GLN A 115 -19.00 -26.93 -24.37
C GLN A 115 -18.60 -27.07 -25.85
N ASP A 116 -18.12 -26.00 -26.50
CA ASP A 116 -17.64 -26.02 -27.88
C ASP A 116 -16.14 -26.36 -27.90
N MET A 117 -15.81 -27.60 -27.55
CA MET A 117 -14.44 -28.14 -27.63
C MET A 117 -14.00 -28.24 -29.10
N THR A 118 -13.62 -27.10 -29.66
CA THR A 118 -12.96 -27.02 -30.96
C THR A 118 -11.51 -27.45 -30.77
N GLN A 119 -10.96 -28.22 -31.70
CA GLN A 119 -9.55 -28.62 -31.65
C GLN A 119 -8.65 -27.38 -31.47
N PRO A 120 -7.70 -27.39 -30.51
CA PRO A 120 -6.87 -26.24 -30.23
C PRO A 120 -5.99 -25.92 -31.45
N GLU A 121 -6.16 -24.72 -32.04
CA GLU A 121 -5.30 -24.24 -33.11
C GLU A 121 -3.98 -23.72 -32.53
N VAL A 122 -2.87 -24.41 -32.81
CA VAL A 122 -1.56 -24.01 -32.29
C VAL A 122 -1.00 -22.82 -33.07
N LEU A 123 -0.96 -21.66 -32.43
CA LEU A 123 -0.47 -20.42 -33.01
C LEU A 123 1.07 -20.31 -32.94
N LYS A 124 1.79 -20.72 -34.00
CA LYS A 124 3.29 -20.75 -34.01
C LYS A 124 3.98 -19.56 -34.69
N GLY A 125 3.27 -18.49 -35.02
CA GLY A 125 3.82 -17.34 -35.75
C GLY A 125 4.62 -16.33 -34.91
N ARG A 126 5.70 -15.75 -35.48
CA ARG A 126 6.50 -14.66 -34.84
C ARG A 126 5.65 -13.49 -34.33
N LYS A 127 4.53 -13.19 -35.01
CA LYS A 127 3.59 -12.14 -34.61
C LYS A 127 2.98 -12.38 -33.22
N TYR A 128 2.68 -13.63 -32.87
CA TYR A 128 2.08 -13.96 -31.58
C TYR A 128 3.13 -13.92 -30.47
N ARG A 129 4.38 -14.32 -30.75
CA ARG A 129 5.48 -14.14 -29.80
C ARG A 129 5.71 -12.67 -29.46
N LYS A 130 5.77 -11.80 -30.48
CA LYS A 130 5.90 -10.35 -30.30
C LYS A 130 4.70 -9.74 -29.56
N LEU A 131 3.50 -10.25 -29.81
CA LEU A 131 2.29 -9.84 -29.09
C LEU A 131 2.45 -10.07 -27.59
N VAL A 132 2.81 -11.29 -27.19
CA VAL A 132 2.99 -11.66 -25.79
C VAL A 132 4.08 -10.83 -25.12
N GLU A 133 5.23 -10.65 -25.78
CA GLU A 133 6.33 -9.81 -25.27
C GLU A 133 5.90 -8.35 -25.06
N LYS A 134 5.14 -7.77 -26.00
CA LYS A 134 4.62 -6.40 -25.88
C LYS A 134 3.61 -6.24 -24.75
N ALA A 135 2.67 -7.18 -24.63
CA ALA A 135 1.66 -7.16 -23.58
C ALA A 135 2.31 -7.23 -22.18
N GLN A 136 3.29 -8.12 -22.01
CA GLN A 136 4.04 -8.24 -20.76
C GLN A 136 4.86 -6.97 -20.45
N HIS A 137 5.55 -6.39 -21.43
CA HIS A 137 6.28 -5.14 -21.22
C HIS A 137 5.35 -3.97 -20.86
N ALA A 138 4.16 -3.90 -21.47
CA ALA A 138 3.15 -2.90 -21.13
C ALA A 138 2.64 -3.10 -19.69
N SER A 139 2.36 -4.34 -19.28
CA SER A 139 1.99 -4.68 -17.90
C SER A 139 3.06 -4.28 -16.89
N ASP A 140 4.33 -4.66 -17.13
CA ASP A 140 5.47 -4.27 -16.29
C ASP A 140 5.66 -2.74 -16.22
N SER A 141 5.40 -2.03 -17.31
CA SER A 141 5.50 -0.56 -17.37
C SER A 141 4.36 0.12 -16.58
N ALA A 142 3.14 -0.39 -16.70
CA ALA A 142 2.00 0.07 -15.90
C ALA A 142 2.26 -0.15 -14.41
N GLY A 143 2.73 -1.33 -14.02
CA GLY A 143 3.09 -1.64 -12.62
C GLY A 143 4.24 -0.80 -12.08
N ARG A 144 5.20 -0.38 -12.92
CA ARG A 144 6.24 0.61 -12.54
C ARG A 144 5.64 1.99 -12.30
N SER A 145 4.77 2.45 -13.19
CA SER A 145 4.14 3.76 -13.06
C SER A 145 3.24 3.86 -11.82
N ALA A 146 2.45 2.83 -11.55
CA ALA A 146 1.58 2.77 -10.36
C ALA A 146 2.39 2.83 -9.05
N ARG A 147 3.50 2.08 -8.98
CA ARG A 147 4.41 2.12 -7.82
C ARG A 147 5.08 3.47 -7.66
N ARG A 148 5.50 4.11 -8.76
CA ARG A 148 6.07 5.46 -8.72
C ARG A 148 5.08 6.46 -8.14
N GLN A 149 3.85 6.47 -8.65
CA GLN A 149 2.80 7.36 -8.15
C GLN A 149 2.52 7.13 -6.65
N THR A 150 2.48 5.86 -6.22
CA THR A 150 2.32 5.52 -4.80
C THR A 150 3.46 6.06 -3.94
N LEU A 151 4.71 5.97 -4.42
CA LEU A 151 5.89 6.52 -3.73
C LEU A 151 5.85 8.05 -3.64
N GLU A 152 5.46 8.72 -4.72
CA GLU A 152 5.32 10.19 -4.75
C GLU A 152 4.27 10.67 -3.73
N TYR A 153 3.12 10.00 -3.62
CA TYR A 153 2.14 10.30 -2.56
C TYR A 153 2.67 9.98 -1.16
N ALA A 154 3.38 8.86 -1.01
CA ALA A 154 3.96 8.47 0.28
C ALA A 154 5.02 9.46 0.75
N GLU A 155 5.77 10.08 -0.15
CA GLU A 155 6.78 11.10 0.17
C GLU A 155 6.14 12.33 0.86
N SER A 156 5.04 12.85 0.32
CA SER A 156 4.30 13.94 0.96
C SER A 156 3.81 13.55 2.36
N MET A 157 3.26 12.35 2.50
CA MET A 157 2.81 11.84 3.81
C MET A 157 3.97 11.64 4.79
N ASN A 158 5.14 11.22 4.31
CA ASN A 158 6.31 11.03 5.14
C ASN A 158 6.86 12.35 5.67
N ILE A 159 6.87 13.42 4.86
CA ILE A 159 7.26 14.76 5.33
C ILE A 159 6.33 15.24 6.46
N GLN A 160 5.01 15.08 6.27
CA GLN A 160 4.04 15.46 7.32
C GLN A 160 4.25 14.62 8.59
N ARG A 161 4.45 13.30 8.45
CA ARG A 161 4.75 12.42 9.59
C ARG A 161 6.02 12.83 10.29
N ASP A 162 7.08 13.20 9.57
CA ASP A 162 8.34 13.61 10.16
C ASP A 162 8.17 14.87 11.02
N ILE A 163 7.45 15.88 10.53
CA ILE A 163 7.13 17.09 11.29
C ILE A 163 6.34 16.74 12.55
N VAL A 164 5.27 15.97 12.42
CA VAL A 164 4.41 15.59 13.56
C VAL A 164 5.15 14.73 14.57
N TYR A 165 5.92 13.74 14.12
CA TYR A 165 6.66 12.84 15.01
C TYR A 165 7.82 13.56 15.69
N LYS A 166 8.48 14.48 15.00
CA LYS A 166 9.51 15.33 15.60
C LYS A 166 8.94 16.21 16.70
N GLU A 167 7.82 16.90 16.44
CA GLU A 167 7.19 17.74 17.46
C GLU A 167 6.64 16.91 18.61
N ARG A 168 5.98 15.77 18.33
CA ARG A 168 5.52 14.83 19.35
C ARG A 168 6.67 14.37 20.26
N ASN A 169 7.79 13.94 19.66
CA ASN A 169 8.93 13.46 20.43
C ASN A 169 9.54 14.58 21.27
N ARG A 170 9.60 15.81 20.74
CA ARG A 170 10.05 17.01 21.45
C ARG A 170 9.16 17.38 22.64
N LEU A 171 7.84 17.15 22.55
CA LEU A 171 6.94 17.39 23.69
C LEU A 171 7.05 16.29 24.74
N ILE A 172 7.29 15.04 24.32
CA ILE A 172 7.43 13.89 25.23
C ILE A 172 8.78 13.91 25.95
N ASP A 173 9.85 14.34 25.29
CA ASP A 173 11.20 14.36 25.87
C ASP A 173 11.41 15.46 26.92
N GLY A 174 10.52 16.44 27.01
CA GLY A 174 10.61 17.55 27.95
C GLY A 174 11.74 18.54 27.66
N SER A 175 12.25 18.58 26.42
CA SER A 175 13.33 19.50 26.01
C SER A 175 12.96 20.98 26.07
N ARG A 176 11.66 21.30 26.11
CA ARG A 176 11.11 22.63 26.36
C ARG A 176 9.97 22.51 27.37
N ASP A 177 9.84 23.50 28.24
CA ASP A 177 8.69 23.61 29.13
C ASP A 177 7.39 23.63 28.31
N LEU A 178 6.41 22.82 28.73
CA LEU A 178 5.10 22.77 28.09
C LEU A 178 4.33 24.08 28.28
N GLU A 179 4.57 24.81 29.38
CA GLU A 179 3.90 26.09 29.64
C GLU A 179 4.30 27.12 28.57
N ASP A 180 5.57 27.18 28.17
CA ASP A 180 6.03 28.01 27.05
C ASP A 180 5.37 27.61 25.71
N VAL A 181 5.22 26.30 25.46
CA VAL A 181 4.58 25.81 24.23
C VAL A 181 3.11 26.21 24.19
N VAL A 182 2.40 26.12 25.31
CA VAL A 182 1.00 26.52 25.44
C VAL A 182 0.84 28.03 25.21
N VAL A 183 1.71 28.85 25.81
CA VAL A 183 1.73 30.30 25.60
C VAL A 183 1.91 30.64 24.12
N ASP A 184 2.88 30.01 23.43
CA ASP A 184 3.10 30.22 21.99
C ASP A 184 1.91 29.79 21.13
N ILE A 185 1.17 28.74 21.53
CA ILE A 185 -0.04 28.28 20.84
C ILE A 185 -1.16 29.29 21.02
N ILE A 186 -1.38 29.77 22.25
CA ILE A 186 -2.41 30.76 22.56
C ILE A 186 -2.15 32.07 21.83
N GLU A 187 -0.90 32.53 21.82
CA GLU A 187 -0.54 33.77 21.14
C GLU A 187 -0.82 33.68 19.63
N ARG A 188 -0.38 32.60 18.97
CA ARG A 188 -0.66 32.38 17.54
C ARG A 188 -2.15 32.22 17.26
N TYR A 189 -2.86 31.46 18.08
CA TYR A 189 -4.30 31.24 17.92
C TYR A 189 -5.09 32.54 18.07
N THR A 190 -4.80 33.33 19.11
CA THR A 190 -5.48 34.62 19.33
C THR A 190 -5.17 35.63 18.24
N GLU A 191 -3.96 35.60 17.66
CA GLU A 191 -3.58 36.44 16.53
C GLU A 191 -4.31 36.05 15.24
N GLU A 192 -4.42 34.76 14.93
CA GLU A 192 -5.15 34.25 13.76
C GLU A 192 -6.65 34.56 13.87
N VAL A 193 -7.23 34.28 15.02
CA VAL A 193 -8.66 34.51 15.28
C VAL A 193 -9.02 35.99 15.31
N ALA A 194 -8.17 36.85 15.91
CA ALA A 194 -8.40 38.30 15.89
C ALA A 194 -8.19 38.92 14.50
N ALA A 195 -7.51 38.22 13.58
CA ALA A 195 -7.35 38.68 12.21
C ALA A 195 -8.66 38.60 11.41
N ASP A 196 -9.53 37.63 11.76
CA ASP A 196 -10.90 37.55 11.28
C ASP A 196 -11.73 38.68 11.91
N HIS A 197 -12.35 39.51 11.07
CA HIS A 197 -13.11 40.66 11.55
C HIS A 197 -14.45 40.20 12.12
N TYR A 198 -14.73 40.57 13.36
CA TYR A 198 -16.03 40.33 13.96
C TYR A 198 -17.02 41.42 13.54
N ALA A 199 -18.06 41.02 12.80
CA ALA A 199 -19.08 41.96 12.31
C ALA A 199 -19.95 42.54 13.44
N SER A 200 -19.99 41.88 14.59
CA SER A 200 -20.74 42.35 15.76
C SER A 200 -20.16 41.81 17.06
N ARG A 201 -20.55 42.44 18.17
CA ARG A 201 -20.15 42.03 19.53
C ARG A 201 -20.76 40.68 19.93
N GLU A 202 -21.96 40.40 19.46
CA GLU A 202 -22.65 39.12 19.68
C GLU A 202 -21.88 37.97 19.03
N LEU A 203 -21.26 38.19 17.87
CA LEU A 203 -20.43 37.17 17.21
C LEU A 203 -19.14 36.91 17.97
N LEU A 204 -18.47 37.96 18.47
CA LEU A 204 -17.29 37.80 19.31
C LEU A 204 -17.64 37.07 20.62
N PHE A 205 -18.75 37.44 21.26
CA PHE A 205 -19.26 36.77 22.45
C PHE A 205 -19.54 35.28 22.18
N HIS A 206 -20.27 34.98 21.11
CA HIS A 206 -20.59 33.61 20.71
C HIS A 206 -19.31 32.79 20.44
N PHE A 207 -18.33 33.39 19.77
CA PHE A 207 -17.04 32.75 19.52
C PHE A 207 -16.33 32.41 20.82
N ILE A 208 -16.23 33.35 21.75
CA ILE A 208 -15.55 33.16 23.04
C ILE A 208 -16.24 32.05 23.85
N VAL A 209 -17.56 32.07 23.92
CA VAL A 209 -18.32 31.05 24.67
C VAL A 209 -18.19 29.66 24.05
N THR A 210 -18.14 29.58 22.72
CA THR A 210 -18.06 28.28 22.01
C THR A 210 -16.66 27.68 22.03
N ASN A 211 -15.61 28.50 21.96
CA ASN A 211 -14.24 28.03 21.72
C ASN A 211 -13.28 28.26 22.89
N ILE A 212 -13.55 29.21 23.79
CA ILE A 212 -12.61 29.63 24.84
C ILE A 212 -13.17 29.35 26.24
N SER A 213 -14.28 29.98 26.63
CA SER A 213 -14.84 29.85 27.98
C SER A 213 -16.33 30.18 28.06
N PHE A 214 -17.06 29.32 28.78
CA PHE A 214 -18.48 29.50 29.13
C PHE A 214 -18.71 30.48 30.29
N HIS A 215 -17.67 30.92 31.01
CA HIS A 215 -17.81 31.82 32.17
C HIS A 215 -17.89 33.30 31.80
N VAL A 216 -17.66 33.64 30.53
CA VAL A 216 -17.83 35.01 30.03
C VAL A 216 -19.32 35.34 29.94
N LYS A 217 -19.74 36.41 30.62
CA LYS A 217 -21.15 36.85 30.67
C LYS A 217 -21.52 37.79 29.54
N GLU A 218 -20.61 38.67 29.19
CA GLU A 218 -20.77 39.65 28.11
C GLU A 218 -19.39 40.14 27.65
N VAL A 219 -19.34 40.66 26.41
CA VAL A 219 -18.19 41.42 25.94
C VAL A 219 -18.41 42.88 26.36
N PRO A 220 -17.47 43.51 27.10
CA PRO A 220 -17.65 44.87 27.57
C PRO A 220 -17.88 45.91 26.47
N ASP A 221 -18.68 46.93 26.78
CA ASP A 221 -19.09 47.94 25.81
C ASP A 221 -17.95 48.81 25.26
N TYR A 222 -16.85 48.91 26.02
CA TYR A 222 -15.66 49.68 25.63
C TYR A 222 -14.79 48.97 24.58
N ILE A 223 -15.05 47.68 24.30
CA ILE A 223 -14.27 46.93 23.33
C ILE A 223 -14.81 47.22 21.93
N ASP A 224 -13.94 47.82 21.12
CA ASP A 224 -14.15 47.95 19.69
C ASP A 224 -13.84 46.61 19.01
N VAL A 225 -14.88 45.97 18.49
CA VAL A 225 -14.79 44.67 17.80
C VAL A 225 -14.15 44.76 16.42
N THR A 226 -14.00 45.98 15.90
CA THR A 226 -13.32 46.24 14.63
C THR A 226 -11.81 46.42 14.80
N ASP A 227 -11.35 46.75 16.02
CA ASP A 227 -9.93 46.81 16.35
C ASP A 227 -9.40 45.43 16.78
N LYS A 228 -8.60 44.85 15.89
CA LYS A 228 -7.94 43.55 16.10
C LYS A 228 -7.09 43.51 17.37
N THR A 229 -6.46 44.63 17.71
CA THR A 229 -5.58 44.72 18.90
C THR A 229 -6.40 44.66 20.17
N ALA A 230 -7.51 45.40 20.20
CA ALA A 230 -8.47 45.38 21.31
C ALA A 230 -9.08 43.99 21.50
N VAL A 231 -9.52 43.35 20.41
CA VAL A 231 -10.10 42.00 20.43
C VAL A 231 -9.07 40.96 20.89
N ARG A 232 -7.84 40.98 20.35
CA ARG A 232 -6.75 40.08 20.78
C ARG A 232 -6.44 40.25 22.26
N SER A 233 -6.30 41.48 22.73
CA SER A 233 -5.99 41.78 24.14
C SER A 233 -7.07 41.26 25.07
N PHE A 234 -8.35 41.45 24.69
CA PHE A 234 -9.47 40.93 25.47
C PHE A 234 -9.53 39.40 25.49
N MET A 235 -9.39 38.73 24.34
CA MET A 235 -9.37 37.26 24.29
C MET A 235 -8.22 36.70 25.12
N LYS A 236 -7.03 37.32 25.04
CA LYS A 236 -5.88 36.94 25.86
C LYS A 236 -6.18 37.09 27.35
N GLN A 237 -6.79 38.20 27.77
CA GLN A 237 -7.21 38.41 29.16
C GLN A 237 -8.20 37.33 29.65
N VAL A 238 -9.17 36.95 28.80
CA VAL A 238 -10.11 35.88 29.10
C VAL A 238 -9.40 34.53 29.26
N ILE A 239 -8.49 34.19 28.33
CA ILE A 239 -7.72 32.94 28.36
C ILE A 239 -6.80 32.88 29.59
N ASP A 240 -6.06 33.95 29.86
CA ASP A 240 -5.12 34.03 30.99
C ASP A 240 -5.85 33.87 32.33
N LYS A 241 -7.04 34.48 32.46
CA LYS A 241 -7.90 34.33 33.64
C LYS A 241 -8.35 32.87 33.82
N GLU A 242 -8.85 32.24 32.76
CA GLU A 242 -9.31 30.85 32.79
C GLU A 242 -8.19 29.85 33.09
N LEU A 243 -7.00 30.07 32.53
CA LEU A 243 -5.83 29.25 32.83
C LEU A 243 -5.42 29.39 34.29
N SER A 244 -5.42 30.62 34.83
CA SER A 244 -5.09 30.88 36.23
C SER A 244 -6.07 30.19 37.18
N GLU A 245 -7.39 30.31 36.93
CA GLU A 245 -8.43 29.65 37.73
C GLU A 245 -8.31 28.12 37.65
N LYS A 246 -8.01 27.56 36.48
CA LYS A 246 -7.75 26.11 36.33
C LYS A 246 -6.49 25.66 37.04
N LYS A 247 -5.41 26.45 37.00
CA LYS A 247 -4.16 26.18 37.70
C LYS A 247 -4.39 26.15 39.21
N GLU A 248 -5.12 27.13 39.75
CA GLU A 248 -5.51 27.13 41.16
C GLU A 248 -6.37 25.91 41.55
N LEU A 249 -7.34 25.52 40.71
CA LEU A 249 -8.18 24.35 40.95
C LEU A 249 -7.36 23.05 40.93
N LEU A 250 -6.46 22.88 39.97
CA LEU A 250 -5.63 21.68 39.86
C LEU A 250 -4.59 21.59 40.99
N ASN A 251 -4.03 22.72 41.43
CA ASN A 251 -3.18 22.81 42.62
C ASN A 251 -3.89 22.32 43.88
N GLN A 252 -5.18 22.62 44.06
CA GLN A 252 -5.96 22.12 45.21
C GLN A 252 -6.10 20.59 45.23
N HIS A 253 -5.86 19.93 44.11
CA HIS A 253 -5.97 18.48 43.93
C HIS A 253 -4.60 17.78 43.75
N ASP A 254 -3.48 18.48 43.96
CA ASP A 254 -2.12 17.97 43.73
C ASP A 254 -1.92 17.43 42.28
N LEU A 255 -2.57 18.06 41.30
CA LEU A 255 -2.53 17.66 39.88
C LEU A 255 -1.70 18.62 39.01
N TYR A 256 -1.03 19.59 39.60
CA TYR A 256 -0.23 20.60 38.92
C TYR A 256 1.12 20.72 39.66
N GLU A 257 2.08 19.88 39.31
CA GLU A 257 3.50 20.00 39.72
C GLU A 257 4.31 20.71 38.64
#